data_AF-A0A351C2E4-F1
#
_entry.id   AF-A0A351C2E4-F1
#
_cell.length_a   1.000
_cell.length_b   1.000
_cell.length_c   1.000
_cell.angle_alpha   90.00
_cell.angle_beta   90.00
_cell.angle_gamma   90.00
#
_symmetry.space_group_name_H-M   'P 1'
#
loop_
_entity.id
_entity.type
_entity.pdbx_description
1 polymer ?
#
loop_
_entity_poly.entity_id
_entity_poly.type
_entity_poly.pdbx_seq_one_letter_code
_entity_poly.pdbx_strand_id
1 'polypeptide(L)'
;MSQEEKFFLEGPRSRKKEFFFTIEVLFEFIKGFRAFHFVGPCVTVFGSARFDEDHIYYKTAREIGKRLTEIGFTVMTGGGPGIME
;
A
#
# COMPACT_ATOMS: atom_id res chain seq x y z
N MET A 1 2.77 -16.96 6.06
CA MET A 1 3.91 -16.17 6.54
C MET A 1 5.10 -16.50 5.67
N SER A 2 5.56 -15.55 4.87
CA SER A 2 6.68 -15.73 3.94
C SER A 2 7.99 -15.98 4.72
N GLN A 3 9.02 -16.51 4.05
CA GLN A 3 10.33 -16.74 4.68
C GLN A 3 10.97 -15.42 5.16
N GLU A 4 10.70 -14.30 4.48
CA GLU A 4 11.18 -12.98 4.86
C GLU A 4 10.50 -12.45 6.13
N GLU A 5 9.20 -12.69 6.28
CA GLU A 5 8.46 -12.31 7.49
C GLU A 5 8.94 -13.06 8.73
N LYS A 6 9.25 -14.36 8.58
CA LYS A 6 9.88 -15.16 9.64
C LYS A 6 11.25 -14.61 10.02
N PHE A 7 12.07 -14.31 9.01
CA PHE A 7 13.41 -13.76 9.20
C PHE A 7 13.39 -12.36 9.84
N PHE A 8 12.32 -11.58 9.69
CA PHE A 8 12.14 -10.28 10.35
C PHE A 8 11.79 -10.40 11.84
N LEU A 9 11.10 -11.46 12.25
CA LEU A 9 10.62 -11.66 13.62
C LEU A 9 11.61 -12.42 14.54
N GLU A 10 12.79 -12.81 14.02
CA GLU A 10 13.78 -13.66 14.73
C GLU A 10 14.65 -12.93 15.77
N GLY A 11 14.29 -11.72 16.19
CA GLY A 11 15.00 -10.96 17.22
C GLY A 11 16.18 -10.13 16.69
N PRO A 12 17.08 -9.64 17.56
CA PRO A 12 18.09 -8.65 17.20
C PRO A 12 19.08 -9.19 16.17
N ARG A 13 19.28 -8.42 15.09
CA ARG A 13 20.17 -8.78 13.98
C ARG A 13 21.60 -8.34 14.25
N SER A 14 22.54 -8.82 13.45
CA SER A 14 23.91 -8.31 13.52
C SER A 14 23.95 -6.84 13.06
N ARG A 15 24.79 -6.02 13.72
CA ARG A 15 24.95 -4.59 13.40
C ARG A 15 25.22 -4.32 11.91
N LYS A 16 25.95 -5.22 11.23
CA LYS A 16 26.20 -5.13 9.79
C LYS A 16 24.91 -5.31 8.98
N LYS A 17 24.08 -6.30 9.32
CA LYS A 17 22.79 -6.53 8.66
C LYS A 17 21.84 -5.36 8.87
N GLU A 18 21.78 -4.82 10.09
CA GLU A 18 20.97 -3.63 10.40
C GLU A 18 21.42 -2.39 9.62
N PHE A 19 22.73 -2.20 9.47
CA PHE A 19 23.29 -1.12 8.66
C PHE A 19 22.85 -1.23 7.19
N PHE A 20 23.03 -2.39 6.57
CA PHE A 20 22.60 -2.59 5.18
C PHE A 20 21.08 -2.46 4.99
N PHE A 21 20.29 -3.00 5.93
CA PHE A 21 18.83 -2.83 5.92
C PHE A 21 18.42 -1.35 6.01
N THR A 22 19.13 -0.55 6.81
CA THR A 22 18.87 0.90 6.89
C THR A 22 19.10 1.59 5.53
N ILE A 23 20.17 1.20 4.83
CA ILE A 23 20.47 1.73 3.49
C ILE A 23 19.41 1.29 2.48
N GLU A 24 18.94 0.04 2.54
CA GLU A 24 17.85 -0.48 1.70
C GLU A 24 16.55 0.30 1.92
N VAL A 25 16.15 0.50 3.18
CA VAL A 25 14.98 1.29 3.55
C VAL A 25 15.08 2.72 3.03
N LEU A 26 16.26 3.35 3.14
CA LEU A 26 16.51 4.68 2.57
C LEU A 26 16.25 4.74 1.06
N PHE A 27 16.71 3.72 0.30
CA PHE A 27 16.47 3.65 -1.14
C PHE A 27 14.98 3.45 -1.47
N GLU A 28 14.25 2.64 -0.71
CA GLU A 28 12.80 2.50 -0.90
C GLU A 28 12.05 3.80 -0.60
N PHE A 29 12.47 4.59 0.40
CA PHE A 29 11.94 5.94 0.63
C PHE A 29 12.20 6.87 -0.58
N ILE A 30 13.43 6.91 -1.09
CA ILE A 30 13.78 7.75 -2.26
C ILE A 30 12.92 7.34 -3.48
N LYS A 31 12.76 6.04 -3.71
CA LYS A 31 11.93 5.50 -4.78
C LYS A 31 10.46 5.89 -4.61
N GLY A 32 9.91 5.77 -3.40
CA GLY A 32 8.56 6.22 -3.07
C GLY A 32 8.36 7.71 -3.34
N PHE A 33 9.25 8.57 -2.83
CA PHE A 33 9.15 10.02 -3.06
C PHE A 33 9.19 10.39 -4.54
N ARG A 34 10.02 9.71 -5.34
CA ARG A 34 10.07 9.94 -6.80
C ARG A 34 8.79 9.49 -7.50
N ALA A 35 8.23 8.35 -7.11
CA ALA A 35 6.99 7.83 -7.69
C ALA A 35 5.79 8.74 -7.41
N PHE A 36 5.71 9.30 -6.20
CA PHE A 36 4.60 10.16 -5.79
C PHE A 36 4.83 11.65 -6.04
N HIS A 37 5.99 12.06 -6.56
CA HIS A 37 6.36 13.47 -6.71
C HIS A 37 5.36 14.29 -7.55
N PHE A 38 4.77 13.68 -8.58
CA PHE A 38 3.82 14.33 -9.48
C PHE A 38 2.37 13.92 -9.22
N VAL A 39 2.10 13.18 -8.15
CA VAL A 39 0.73 12.79 -7.81
C VAL A 39 0.00 14.00 -7.25
N GLY A 40 -1.15 14.31 -7.84
CA GLY A 40 -2.03 15.41 -7.44
C GLY A 40 -2.72 15.13 -6.09
N PRO A 41 -3.78 15.88 -5.73
CA PRO A 41 -4.51 15.65 -4.49
C PRO A 41 -4.97 14.18 -4.43
N CYS A 42 -4.59 13.48 -3.37
CA CYS A 42 -4.75 12.04 -3.26
C CYS A 42 -5.58 11.66 -2.04
N VAL A 43 -6.50 10.70 -2.23
CA VAL A 43 -7.32 10.10 -1.18
C VAL A 43 -6.92 8.63 -1.04
N THR A 44 -6.51 8.25 0.18
CA THR A 44 -6.23 6.86 0.49
C THR A 44 -7.49 6.15 0.96
N VAL A 45 -7.85 5.03 0.31
CA VAL A 45 -9.01 4.21 0.63
C VAL A 45 -8.55 2.90 1.25
N PHE A 46 -9.12 2.57 2.41
CA PHE A 46 -8.88 1.32 3.12
C PHE A 46 -10.17 0.49 3.20
N GLY A 47 -10.03 -0.83 3.21
CA GLY A 47 -11.15 -1.72 3.40
C GLY A 47 -10.77 -3.20 3.48
N SER A 48 -11.77 -4.04 3.66
CA SER A 48 -11.60 -5.49 3.79
C SER A 48 -11.02 -6.10 2.51
N ALA A 49 -9.98 -6.92 2.67
CA ALA A 49 -9.42 -7.71 1.60
C ALA A 49 -10.20 -9.01 1.31
N ARG A 50 -11.31 -9.24 2.00
CA ARG A 50 -12.03 -10.53 2.02
C ARG A 50 -13.40 -10.50 1.32
N PHE A 51 -13.85 -9.33 0.89
CA PHE A 51 -15.12 -9.20 0.19
C PHE A 51 -14.93 -9.48 -1.29
N ASP A 52 -15.80 -10.31 -1.84
CA ASP A 52 -15.86 -10.58 -3.27
C ASP A 52 -16.55 -9.43 -4.03
N GLU A 53 -16.50 -9.51 -5.36
CA GLU A 53 -17.06 -8.50 -6.27
C GLU A 53 -18.58 -8.34 -6.15
N ASP A 54 -19.27 -9.37 -5.63
CA ASP A 54 -20.72 -9.36 -5.49
C ASP A 54 -21.20 -8.65 -4.23
N HIS A 55 -20.32 -8.53 -3.24
CA HIS A 55 -20.60 -7.86 -1.98
C HIS A 55 -20.98 -6.38 -2.17
N ILE A 56 -21.99 -5.94 -1.42
CA ILE A 56 -22.50 -4.55 -1.51
C ILE A 56 -21.40 -3.49 -1.28
N TYR A 57 -20.50 -3.74 -0.34
CA TYR A 57 -19.38 -2.83 -0.05
C TYR A 57 -18.31 -2.81 -1.15
N TYR A 58 -18.09 -3.89 -1.89
CA TYR A 58 -17.19 -3.89 -3.04
C TYR A 58 -17.76 -2.97 -4.13
N LYS A 59 -19.03 -3.18 -4.51
CA LYS A 59 -19.74 -2.34 -5.49
C LYS A 59 -19.78 -0.87 -5.07
N THR A 60 -20.00 -0.61 -3.78
CA THR A 60 -19.98 0.75 -3.22
C THR A 60 -18.60 1.39 -3.27
N ALA A 61 -17.54 0.65 -2.91
CA ALA A 61 -16.18 1.16 -2.95
C ALA A 61 -15.74 1.52 -4.38
N ARG A 62 -16.11 0.69 -5.35
CA ARG A 62 -15.85 0.94 -6.78
C ARG A 62 -16.54 2.22 -7.28
N GLU A 63 -17.79 2.44 -6.88
CA GLU A 63 -18.53 3.67 -7.20
C GLU A 63 -17.93 4.90 -6.51
N ILE A 64 -17.49 4.78 -5.27
CA ILE A 64 -16.78 5.87 -4.56
C ILE A 64 -15.47 6.20 -5.26
N GLY A 65 -14.66 5.20 -5.60
CA GLY A 65 -13.40 5.38 -6.32
C GLY A 65 -13.61 6.11 -7.64
N LYS A 66 -14.62 5.70 -8.42
CA LYS A 66 -15.02 6.39 -9.65
C LYS A 66 -15.33 7.87 -9.41
N ARG A 67 -16.22 8.17 -8.46
CA ARG A 67 -16.61 9.56 -8.15
C ARG A 67 -15.45 10.42 -7.66
N LEU A 68 -14.54 9.85 -6.86
CA LEU A 68 -13.33 10.55 -6.41
C LEU A 68 -12.44 10.96 -7.59
N THR A 69 -12.28 10.07 -8.58
CA THR A 69 -11.51 10.40 -9.79
C THR A 69 -12.21 11.44 -10.67
N GLU A 70 -13.55 11.39 -10.77
CA GLU A 70 -14.34 12.37 -11.54
C GLU A 70 -14.20 13.80 -11.00
N ILE A 71 -14.02 13.97 -9.69
CA ILE A 71 -13.81 15.28 -9.05
C ILE A 71 -12.32 15.67 -8.95
N GLY A 72 -11.42 14.89 -9.55
CA GLY A 72 -10.00 15.24 -9.70
C GLY A 72 -9.05 14.71 -8.62
N PHE A 73 -9.48 13.78 -7.75
CA PHE A 73 -8.57 13.12 -6.81
C PHE A 73 -7.92 11.88 -7.42
N THR A 74 -6.65 11.65 -7.08
CA THR A 74 -6.01 10.35 -7.25
C THR A 74 -6.43 9.42 -6.12
N VAL A 75 -6.86 8.20 -6.43
CA VAL A 75 -7.21 7.19 -5.41
C VAL A 75 -6.00 6.29 -5.16
N MET A 76 -5.62 6.14 -3.90
CA MET A 76 -4.53 5.24 -3.47
C MET A 76 -5.09 4.17 -2.53
N THR A 77 -4.64 2.93 -2.66
CA THR A 77 -5.07 1.81 -1.81
C THR A 77 -3.87 1.00 -1.34
N GLY A 78 -4.11 -0.01 -0.49
CA GLY A 78 -3.08 -0.96 -0.06
C GLY A 78 -2.70 -1.99 -1.14
N GLY A 79 -3.34 -1.98 -2.32
CA GLY A 79 -3.04 -2.89 -3.43
C GLY A 79 -3.42 -4.35 -3.21
N GLY A 80 -4.20 -4.65 -2.16
CA GLY A 80 -4.75 -5.98 -1.91
C GLY A 80 -6.11 -6.19 -2.59
N PRO A 81 -6.64 -7.43 -2.56
CA PRO A 81 -7.95 -7.75 -3.14
C PRO A 81 -9.11 -7.09 -2.35
N GLY A 82 -10.34 -7.31 -2.79
CA GLY A 82 -11.55 -6.87 -2.09
C GLY A 82 -11.80 -5.38 -2.26
N ILE A 83 -12.13 -4.66 -1.19
CA ILE A 83 -12.48 -3.22 -1.27
C ILE A 83 -11.36 -2.35 -1.85
N MET A 84 -10.11 -2.80 -1.78
CA MET A 84 -8.93 -2.05 -2.23
C MET A 84 -8.66 -2.17 -3.75
N GLU A 85 -9.45 -2.97 -4.47
CA GLU A 85 -9.39 -3.18 -5.92
C GLU A 85 -10.34 -2.23 -6.68
#